data_AF-A0A3E1EJK2-F1
#
_entry.id   AF-A0A3E1EJK2-F1
#
_cell.length_a   1.000
_cell.length_b   1.000
_cell.length_c   1.000
_cell.angle_alpha   90.00
_cell.angle_beta   90.00
_cell.angle_gamma   90.00
#
_symmetry.space_group_name_H-M   'P 1'
#
loop_
_entity.id
_entity.type
_entity.pdbx_description
1 polymer ?
#
loop_
_entity_poly.entity_id
_entity_poly.type
_entity_poly.pdbx_seq_one_letter_code
_entity_poly.pdbx_strand_id
1 'polypeptide(L)' 'SASFSDVNLAGARFDDINFTGTKITNVNLRNVDIRDCNLDGLRIDGHLVTDLLKASGK' A
#
# COMPACT_ATOMS: atom_id res chain seq x y z
N SER A 1 -17.79 1.74 6.44
CA SER A 1 -17.07 1.21 5.27
C SER A 1 -17.34 2.13 4.09
N ALA A 2 -16.36 2.33 3.22
CA ALA A 2 -16.52 3.01 1.95
C ALA A 2 -16.20 2.01 0.83
N SER A 3 -16.94 2.06 -0.28
CA SER A 3 -16.71 1.21 -1.46
C SER A 3 -16.60 2.09 -2.69
N PHE A 4 -15.61 1.80 -3.52
CA PHE A 4 -15.30 2.55 -4.72
C PHE A 4 -15.18 1.54 -5.86
N SER A 5 -16.00 1.68 -6.89
CA SER A 5 -16.04 0.77 -8.03
C SER A 5 -16.02 1.59 -9.31
N ASP A 6 -15.10 1.28 -10.23
CA ASP A 6 -14.87 2.03 -11.48
C ASP A 6 -14.63 3.55 -11.31
N VAL A 7 -13.87 3.94 -10.29
CA VAL A 7 -13.47 5.35 -10.09
C VAL A 7 -11.98 5.58 -10.34
N ASN A 8 -11.63 6.75 -10.85
CA ASN A 8 -10.25 7.22 -10.92
C ASN A 8 -9.91 8.01 -9.64
N LEU A 9 -8.97 7.50 -8.84
CA LEU A 9 -8.49 8.15 -7.61
C LEU A 9 -7.15 8.88 -7.82
N ALA A 10 -6.78 9.19 -9.06
CA ALA A 10 -5.57 9.97 -9.33
C ALA A 10 -5.60 11.31 -8.58
N GLY A 11 -4.56 11.59 -7.80
CA GLY A 11 -4.45 12.80 -6.98
C GLY A 11 -5.21 12.75 -5.65
N ALA A 12 -5.89 11.65 -5.32
CA ALA A 12 -6.50 11.49 -4.00
C ALA A 12 -5.43 11.46 -2.90
N ARG A 13 -5.70 12.19 -1.81
CA ARG A 13 -4.88 12.20 -0.60
C ARG A 13 -5.64 11.48 0.51
N PHE A 14 -4.95 10.57 1.19
CA PHE A 14 -5.50 9.84 2.33
C PHE A 14 -4.60 10.10 3.54
N ASP A 15 -5.10 10.87 4.51
CA ASP A 15 -4.39 11.19 5.75
C ASP A 15 -4.99 10.38 6.91
N ASP A 16 -4.15 9.85 7.80
CA ASP A 16 -4.52 9.15 9.04
C ASP A 16 -5.50 7.97 8.89
N ILE A 17 -5.37 7.21 7.81
CA ILE A 17 -6.24 6.05 7.54
C ILE A 17 -5.65 4.72 8.02
N ASN A 18 -6.53 3.80 8.44
CA ASN A 18 -6.15 2.44 8.80
C ASN A 18 -6.38 1.47 7.62
N PHE A 19 -5.30 0.98 7.02
CA PHE A 19 -5.35 -0.01 5.94
C PHE A 19 -5.22 -1.48 6.40
N THR A 20 -5.24 -1.77 7.70
CA THR A 20 -5.11 -3.13 8.23
C THR A 20 -6.11 -4.09 7.56
N GLY A 21 -5.60 -5.18 7.01
CA GLY A 21 -6.41 -6.21 6.33
C GLY A 21 -6.89 -5.85 4.92
N THR A 22 -6.52 -4.69 4.37
CA THR A 22 -6.91 -4.29 3.01
C THR A 22 -6.13 -5.09 1.97
N LYS A 23 -6.82 -5.53 0.91
CA LYS A 23 -6.21 -6.11 -0.29
C LYS A 23 -6.34 -5.12 -1.44
N ILE A 24 -5.22 -4.73 -2.03
CA ILE A 24 -5.15 -3.83 -3.19
C ILE A 24 -4.75 -4.66 -4.41
N THR A 25 -5.66 -4.84 -5.37
CA THR A 25 -5.42 -5.65 -6.59
C THR A 25 -5.85 -4.91 -7.84
N ASN A 26 -5.14 -5.16 -8.96
CA ASN A 26 -5.46 -4.58 -10.27
C ASN A 26 -5.51 -3.05 -10.30
N VAL A 27 -4.63 -2.39 -9.54
CA VAL A 27 -4.51 -0.93 -9.51
C VAL A 27 -3.15 -0.48 -10.06
N ASN A 28 -3.06 0.77 -10.51
CA ASN A 28 -1.79 1.41 -10.85
C ASN A 28 -1.19 2.07 -9.59
N LEU A 29 -0.03 1.58 -9.13
CA LEU A 29 0.69 2.12 -7.98
C LEU A 29 1.89 3.00 -8.37
N ARG A 30 1.97 3.47 -9.61
CA ARG A 30 3.08 4.32 -10.07
C ARG A 30 3.18 5.59 -9.20
N ASN A 31 4.39 5.89 -8.75
CA ASN A 31 4.72 7.04 -7.90
C ASN A 31 4.05 7.04 -6.52
N VAL A 32 3.52 5.90 -6.06
CA VAL A 32 3.10 5.76 -4.66
C VAL A 32 4.33 5.78 -3.78
N ASP A 33 4.23 6.53 -2.70
CA ASP A 33 5.27 6.73 -1.72
C ASP A 33 4.72 6.37 -0.34
N ILE A 34 5.42 5.46 0.36
CA ILE A 34 5.02 4.93 1.66
C ILE A 34 6.14 5.28 2.64
N ARG A 35 5.88 6.21 3.55
CA ARG A 35 6.82 6.67 4.58
C ARG A 35 6.13 6.72 5.93
N ASP A 36 6.90 6.55 7.00
CA ASP A 36 6.44 6.70 8.39
C ASP A 36 5.19 5.84 8.72
N CYS A 37 5.06 4.69 8.06
CA CYS A 37 3.96 3.75 8.22
C CYS A 37 4.43 2.49 8.97
N ASN A 38 3.50 1.83 9.67
CA ASN A 38 3.73 0.45 10.10
C ASN A 38 3.65 -0.49 8.88
N LEU A 39 4.76 -1.18 8.57
CA LEU A 39 4.87 -2.09 7.43
C LEU A 39 4.65 -3.57 7.81
N ASP A 40 4.32 -3.86 9.06
CA ASP A 40 4.15 -5.23 9.54
C ASP A 40 3.04 -5.95 8.76
N GLY A 41 3.40 -7.08 8.15
CA GLY A 41 2.49 -7.89 7.34
C GLY A 41 2.18 -7.33 5.96
N LEU A 42 2.66 -6.12 5.59
CA LEU A 42 2.52 -5.57 4.24
C LEU A 42 3.22 -6.49 3.23
N ARG A 43 2.51 -6.81 2.14
CA ARG A 43 3.02 -7.67 1.08
C ARG A 43 2.97 -7.00 -0.28
N ILE A 44 4.05 -7.13 -1.05
CA ILE A 44 4.10 -6.81 -2.48
C ILE A 44 4.31 -8.13 -3.21
N ASP A 45 3.36 -8.47 -4.09
CA ASP A 45 3.36 -9.73 -4.84
C ASP A 45 3.56 -10.98 -3.93
N GLY A 46 2.88 -10.98 -2.77
CA GLY A 46 2.96 -12.05 -1.78
C GLY A 46 4.18 -12.02 -0.86
N HIS A 47 5.19 -11.20 -1.15
CA HIS A 47 6.43 -11.11 -0.38
C HIS A 47 6.32 -10.05 0.71
N LEU A 48 6.78 -10.37 1.93
CA LEU A 48 6.79 -9.39 3.02
C LEU A 48 7.71 -8.23 2.67
N VAL A 49 7.21 -7.00 2.74
CA VAL A 49 8.00 -5.79 2.46
C VAL A 49 9.18 -5.67 3.43
N THR A 50 9.01 -6.09 4.68
CA THR A 50 10.09 -6.15 5.66
C THR A 50 11.26 -7.03 5.22
N ASP A 51 11.01 -8.10 4.46
CA ASP A 51 12.06 -8.98 3.96
C ASP A 51 12.72 -8.40 2.71
N LEU A 52 11.95 -7.75 1.85
CA LEU A 52 12.46 -7.02 0.69
C LEU A 52 13.37 -5.86 1.10
N LEU A 53 13.00 -5.10 2.14
CA LEU A 53 13.81 -4.00 2.67
C LEU A 53 15.15 -4.50 3.20
N LYS A 54 15.13 -5.55 4.05
CA LYS A 54 16.35 -6.21 4.54
C LYS A 54 17.25 -6.68 3.41
N ALA A 55 16.68 -7.29 2.37
CA ALA A 55 17.42 -7.73 1.19
C ALA A 55 18.04 -6.57 0.39
N SER A 56 17.42 -5.39 0.42
CA SER A 56 17.93 -4.16 -0.21
C SER A 56 18.95 -3.39 0.63
N GLY A 57 19.29 -3.89 1.83
CA GLY A 57 20.17 -3.20 2.78
C GLY A 57 19.53 -1.99 3.46
N LYS A 58 18.19 -1.93 3.47
CA LYS A 58 17.39 -0.94 4.19
C LYS A 58 16.73 -1.55 5.42
#